data_AF-A0A9E2WYF4-F1
#
_entry.id   AF-A0A9E2WYF4-F1
#
_cell.length_a   1.000
_cell.length_b   1.000
_cell.length_c   1.000
_cell.angle_alpha   90.00
_cell.angle_beta   90.00
_cell.angle_gamma   90.00
#
_symmetry.space_group_name_H-M   'P 1'
#
loop_
_entity.id
_entity.type
_entity.pdbx_description
1 polymer ?
#
loop_
_entity_poly.entity_id
_entity_poly.type
_entity_poly.pdbx_seq_one_letter_code
_entity_poly.pdbx_strand_id
1 'polypeptide(L)'
;MRTRYLLFVIIIFTFTGFSFAQSTRDVKPKDPPPPAYQASKKEKKGFLGIFKKKEEKTVFNKSREEEVAEFRARLKEVYKEKAKEQKKAEDPQYSDPTYFGHKKPPKKRPPDKMKFCKECGLKH
;
A
#
# COMPACT_ATOMS: atom_id res chain seq x y z
N MET A 1 -15.81 32.11 57.41
CA MET A 1 -15.12 32.13 56.09
C MET A 1 -13.98 31.12 55.98
N ARG A 2 -13.19 30.89 57.05
CA ARG A 2 -12.01 30.02 57.04
C ARG A 2 -12.28 28.54 56.69
N THR A 3 -13.39 27.98 57.16
CA THR A 3 -13.79 26.58 56.88
C THR A 3 -14.23 26.33 55.43
N ARG A 4 -14.94 27.29 54.83
CA ARG A 4 -15.34 27.23 53.41
C ARG A 4 -14.14 27.32 52.46
N TYR A 5 -13.14 28.12 52.83
CA TYR A 5 -11.90 28.21 52.07
C TYR A 5 -11.07 26.92 52.14
N LEU A 6 -10.98 26.29 53.32
CA LEU A 6 -10.31 25.00 53.46
C LEU A 6 -10.97 23.89 52.63
N LEU A 7 -12.31 23.84 52.57
CA LEU A 7 -13.02 22.88 51.72
C LEU A 7 -12.74 23.10 50.23
N PHE A 8 -12.67 24.35 49.78
CA PHE A 8 -12.32 24.67 48.40
C PHE A 8 -10.89 24.24 48.04
N VAL A 9 -9.93 24.46 48.93
CA VAL A 9 -8.53 24.04 48.72
C VAL A 9 -8.43 22.51 48.65
N ILE A 10 -9.15 21.78 49.50
CA ILE A 10 -9.19 20.32 49.46
C ILE A 10 -9.76 19.81 48.12
N ILE A 11 -10.87 20.40 47.65
CA ILE A 11 -11.49 20.00 46.38
C ILE A 11 -10.52 20.23 45.21
N ILE A 12 -9.86 21.38 45.14
CA ILE A 12 -8.89 21.68 44.08
C ILE A 12 -7.73 20.68 44.11
N PHE A 13 -7.20 20.37 45.30
CA PHE A 13 -6.09 19.44 45.45
C PHE A 13 -6.46 18.00 45.04
N THR A 14 -7.68 17.54 45.39
CA THR A 14 -8.17 16.22 44.98
C THR A 14 -8.41 16.12 43.47
N PHE A 15 -8.86 17.21 42.83
CA PHE A 15 -9.13 17.21 41.39
C PHE A 15 -7.82 17.17 40.58
N THR A 16 -6.78 17.90 41.03
CA THR A 16 -5.46 17.87 40.37
C THR A 16 -4.73 16.53 40.51
N GLY A 17 -4.93 15.81 41.63
CA GLY A 17 -4.30 14.50 41.85
C GLY A 17 -4.87 13.38 40.96
N PHE A 18 -6.16 13.44 40.63
CA PHE A 18 -6.83 12.38 39.85
C PHE A 18 -6.43 12.37 38.36
N SER A 19 -6.02 13.50 37.78
CA SER A 19 -5.65 13.59 36.36
C SER A 19 -4.36 12.84 36.01
N PHE A 20 -3.46 12.63 36.97
CA PHE A 20 -2.19 11.92 36.74
C PHE A 20 -2.29 10.39 36.85
N ALA A 21 -3.43 9.84 37.27
CA ALA A 21 -3.60 8.39 37.49
C ALA A 21 -4.07 7.60 36.26
N GLN A 22 -4.49 8.25 35.17
CA GLN A 22 -5.03 7.58 33.99
C GLN A 22 -4.01 7.31 32.87
N SER A 23 -2.76 7.75 32.99
CA SER A 23 -1.79 7.72 31.88
C SER A 23 -0.90 6.47 31.79
N THR A 24 -1.01 5.49 32.71
CA THR A 24 -0.12 4.31 32.73
C THR A 24 -0.85 2.98 32.59
N ARG A 25 -2.04 2.94 31.99
CA ARG A 25 -2.68 1.66 31.69
C ARG A 25 -1.92 1.00 30.54
N ASP A 26 -1.07 0.03 30.86
CA ASP A 26 -0.50 -0.91 29.89
C ASP A 26 -1.63 -1.69 29.23
N VAL A 27 -2.17 -1.14 28.15
CA VAL A 27 -3.00 -1.89 27.22
C VAL A 27 -2.04 -2.82 26.51
N LYS A 28 -1.92 -4.07 26.99
CA LYS A 28 -1.29 -5.12 26.20
C LYS A 28 -1.98 -5.12 24.83
N PRO A 29 -1.30 -4.74 23.74
CA PRO A 29 -1.90 -4.83 22.43
C PRO A 29 -2.26 -6.30 22.24
N LYS A 30 -3.52 -6.58 21.89
CA LYS A 30 -3.89 -7.95 21.50
C LYS A 30 -2.96 -8.35 20.37
N ASP A 31 -2.40 -9.56 20.44
CA ASP A 31 -1.59 -10.10 19.36
C ASP A 31 -2.34 -9.90 18.04
N PRO A 32 -1.68 -9.41 16.99
CA PRO A 32 -2.33 -9.29 15.70
C PRO A 32 -2.90 -10.66 15.33
N PRO A 33 -4.13 -10.73 14.80
CA PRO A 33 -4.65 -12.00 14.34
C PRO A 33 -3.63 -12.66 13.42
N PRO A 34 -3.48 -14.00 13.44
CA PRO A 34 -2.61 -14.69 12.50
C PRO A 34 -2.98 -14.18 11.10
N PRO A 35 -1.99 -13.99 10.20
CA PRO A 35 -2.26 -13.44 8.88
C PRO A 35 -3.33 -14.30 8.23
N ALA A 36 -4.56 -13.78 8.20
CA ALA A 36 -5.61 -14.32 7.38
C ALA A 36 -5.11 -14.03 5.97
N TYR A 37 -4.41 -15.00 5.38
CA TYR A 37 -4.20 -15.04 3.95
C TYR A 37 -5.58 -14.75 3.39
N GLN A 38 -5.73 -13.57 2.79
CA GLN A 38 -6.93 -13.25 2.05
C GLN A 38 -6.93 -14.28 0.93
N ALA A 39 -7.59 -15.42 1.16
CA ALA A 39 -8.04 -16.28 0.09
C ALA A 39 -8.87 -15.32 -0.74
N SER A 40 -8.29 -14.84 -1.83
CA SER A 40 -8.93 -13.91 -2.74
C SER A 40 -10.29 -14.52 -3.01
N LYS A 41 -11.37 -13.82 -2.61
CA LYS A 41 -12.72 -14.22 -2.97
C LYS A 41 -12.71 -14.29 -4.49
N LYS A 42 -12.65 -15.51 -5.04
CA LYS A 42 -12.85 -15.73 -6.47
C LYS A 42 -14.23 -15.15 -6.77
N GLU A 43 -14.25 -14.00 -7.42
CA GLU A 43 -15.50 -13.43 -7.93
C GLU A 43 -16.15 -14.49 -8.82
N LYS A 44 -17.40 -14.81 -8.53
CA LYS A 44 -18.21 -15.72 -9.35
C LYS A 44 -18.43 -15.04 -10.70
N LYS A 45 -17.56 -15.33 -11.67
CA LYS A 45 -17.81 -15.00 -13.08
C LYS A 45 -19.10 -15.70 -13.51
N GLY A 46 -19.90 -14.96 -14.27
CA GLY A 46 -21.32 -15.20 -14.52
C GLY A 46 -21.70 -16.58 -15.06
N PHE A 47 -23.02 -16.75 -15.08
CA PHE A 47 -23.87 -17.93 -15.36
C PHE A 47 -23.58 -18.78 -16.62
N LEU A 48 -22.50 -18.52 -17.37
CA LEU A 48 -22.14 -19.20 -18.63
C LEU A 48 -20.81 -19.98 -18.57
N GLY A 49 -20.39 -20.43 -17.39
CA GLY A 49 -19.13 -21.17 -17.16
C GLY A 49 -19.27 -22.67 -16.84
N ILE A 50 -20.43 -23.28 -17.11
CA ILE A 50 -20.83 -24.59 -16.54
C ILE A 50 -19.98 -25.80 -17.05
N PHE A 51 -19.15 -25.65 -18.08
CA PHE A 51 -18.45 -26.80 -18.70
C PHE A 51 -16.91 -26.78 -18.63
N LYS A 52 -16.29 -26.26 -17.56
CA LYS A 52 -14.91 -26.63 -17.22
C LYS A 52 -14.71 -26.75 -15.71
N LYS A 53 -15.21 -27.85 -15.13
CA LYS A 53 -14.69 -28.35 -13.84
C LYS A 53 -13.25 -28.86 -14.08
N LYS A 54 -12.27 -27.95 -13.97
CA LYS A 54 -10.91 -28.37 -13.64
C LYS A 54 -10.96 -28.92 -12.22
N GLU A 55 -10.59 -30.18 -12.07
CA GLU A 55 -10.47 -30.86 -10.79
C GLU A 55 -9.68 -29.99 -9.80
N GLU A 56 -10.35 -29.53 -8.74
CA GLU A 56 -9.68 -28.97 -7.55
C GLU A 56 -8.99 -30.14 -6.84
N LYS A 57 -7.80 -30.53 -7.31
CA LYS A 57 -6.91 -31.41 -6.55
C LYS A 57 -6.35 -30.64 -5.35
N THR A 58 -7.04 -30.82 -4.23
CA THR A 58 -6.48 -30.98 -2.88
C THR A 58 -5.44 -29.95 -2.44
N VAL A 59 -5.90 -28.76 -2.05
CA VAL A 59 -5.11 -27.80 -1.24
C VAL A 59 -4.78 -28.37 0.15
N PHE A 60 -5.45 -29.45 0.57
CA PHE A 60 -5.38 -29.96 1.95
C PHE A 60 -4.18 -30.89 2.25
N ASN A 61 -3.47 -31.39 1.24
CA ASN A 61 -2.38 -32.38 1.41
C ASN A 61 -1.09 -31.97 0.68
N LYS A 62 -0.76 -30.68 0.60
CA LYS A 62 0.54 -30.27 0.07
C LYS A 62 1.61 -30.55 1.10
N SER A 63 2.70 -31.18 0.67
CA SER A 63 3.87 -31.35 1.53
C SER A 63 4.49 -29.97 1.81
N ARG A 64 5.11 -29.81 3.00
CA ARG A 64 5.81 -28.58 3.38
C ARG A 64 6.86 -28.18 2.34
N GLU A 65 7.48 -29.16 1.68
CA GLU A 65 8.46 -28.95 0.62
C GLU A 65 7.84 -28.30 -0.62
N GLU A 66 6.66 -28.75 -1.04
CA GLU A 66 5.89 -28.15 -2.13
C GLU A 66 5.48 -26.71 -1.81
N GLU A 67 5.06 -26.42 -0.57
CA GLU A 67 4.71 -25.06 -0.16
C GLU A 67 5.92 -24.11 -0.22
N VAL A 68 7.08 -24.57 0.24
CA VAL A 68 8.34 -23.82 0.17
C VAL A 68 8.77 -23.61 -1.27
N ALA A 69 8.63 -24.62 -2.13
CA ALA A 69 8.92 -24.51 -3.56
C ALA A 69 7.99 -23.49 -4.24
N GLU A 70 6.70 -23.52 -3.97
CA GLU A 70 5.72 -22.56 -4.51
C GLU A 70 5.94 -21.14 -4.00
N PHE A 71 6.35 -20.97 -2.74
CA PHE A 71 6.71 -19.68 -2.19
C PHE A 71 7.95 -19.11 -2.88
N ARG A 72 9.00 -19.93 -3.05
CA ARG A 72 10.23 -19.52 -3.76
C ARG A 72 9.96 -19.19 -5.23
N ALA A 73 9.09 -19.95 -5.90
CA ALA A 73 8.68 -19.66 -7.27
C ALA A 73 8.00 -18.29 -7.37
N ARG A 74 7.04 -18.00 -6.48
CA ARG A 74 6.37 -16.69 -6.41
C ARG A 74 7.35 -15.55 -6.16
N LEU A 75 8.29 -15.72 -5.23
CA LEU A 75 9.32 -14.72 -4.98
C LEU A 75 10.17 -14.47 -6.24
N LYS A 76 10.60 -15.52 -6.92
CA LYS A 76 11.40 -15.41 -8.14
C LYS A 76 10.66 -14.65 -9.25
N GLU A 77 9.36 -14.87 -9.40
CA GLU A 77 8.52 -14.12 -10.34
C GLU A 77 8.45 -12.64 -9.99
N VAL A 78 8.17 -12.31 -8.71
CA VAL A 78 8.13 -10.92 -8.23
C VAL A 78 9.47 -10.21 -8.45
N TYR A 79 10.59 -10.86 -8.14
CA TYR A 79 11.92 -10.28 -8.38
C TYR A 79 12.17 -10.04 -9.87
N LYS A 80 11.73 -10.96 -10.74
CA LYS A 80 11.87 -10.82 -12.18
C LYS A 80 11.00 -9.69 -12.74
N GLU A 81 9.80 -9.51 -12.21
CA GLU A 81 8.90 -8.41 -12.59
C GLU A 81 9.46 -7.07 -12.14
N LYS A 82 9.88 -6.94 -10.87
CA LYS A 82 10.52 -5.73 -10.37
C LYS A 82 11.79 -5.36 -11.14
N ALA A 83 12.61 -6.33 -11.50
CA ALA A 83 13.80 -6.08 -12.32
C ALA A 83 13.44 -5.58 -13.72
N LYS A 84 12.34 -6.06 -14.32
CA LYS A 84 11.85 -5.54 -15.60
C LYS A 84 11.28 -4.13 -15.46
N GLU A 85 10.58 -3.84 -14.37
CA GLU A 85 10.04 -2.51 -14.07
C GLU A 85 11.15 -1.48 -13.86
N GLN A 86 12.18 -1.83 -13.09
CA GLN A 86 13.37 -0.98 -12.89
C GLN A 86 14.05 -0.66 -14.22
N LYS A 87 14.29 -1.67 -15.08
CA LYS A 87 14.86 -1.44 -16.41
C LYS A 87 14.02 -0.50 -17.28
N LYS A 88 12.69 -0.61 -17.23
CA LYS A 88 11.79 0.30 -17.95
C LYS A 88 11.78 1.71 -17.35
N ALA A 89 11.93 1.83 -16.04
CA ALA A 89 12.00 3.12 -15.36
C ALA A 89 13.32 3.86 -15.67
N GLU A 90 14.39 3.13 -15.94
CA GLU A 90 15.68 3.68 -16.40
C GLU A 90 15.63 4.21 -17.84
N ASP A 91 14.64 3.79 -18.66
CA ASP A 91 14.52 4.28 -20.02
C ASP A 91 14.28 5.80 -20.02
N PRO A 92 15.01 6.57 -20.85
CA PRO A 92 14.91 8.04 -20.89
C PRO A 92 13.49 8.54 -21.24
N GLN A 93 12.69 7.68 -21.89
CA GLN A 93 11.28 7.94 -22.17
C GLN A 93 10.43 8.15 -20.90
N TYR A 94 10.80 7.56 -19.77
CA TYR A 94 10.07 7.68 -18.51
C TYR A 94 10.74 8.59 -17.48
N SER A 95 12.01 8.97 -17.68
CA SER A 95 12.76 9.84 -16.78
C SER A 95 12.81 11.30 -17.23
N ASP A 96 12.84 11.57 -18.54
CA ASP A 96 12.94 12.95 -19.05
C ASP A 96 11.57 13.62 -19.26
N PRO A 97 11.35 14.82 -18.70
CA PRO A 97 10.09 15.56 -18.85
C PRO A 97 9.69 15.88 -20.28
N THR A 98 10.66 15.96 -21.18
CA THR A 98 10.47 16.25 -22.60
C THR A 98 9.84 15.09 -23.38
N TYR A 99 9.86 13.88 -22.82
CA TYR A 99 9.34 12.68 -23.47
C TYR A 99 7.93 12.30 -23.00
N PHE A 100 7.44 12.85 -21.88
CA PHE A 100 6.10 12.53 -21.39
C PHE A 100 5.02 12.82 -22.45
N GLY A 101 4.29 11.77 -22.83
CA GLY A 101 3.23 11.83 -23.83
C GLY A 101 3.71 11.79 -25.29
N HIS A 102 5.01 11.76 -25.55
CA HIS A 102 5.57 11.73 -26.89
C HIS A 102 6.32 10.43 -27.17
N LYS A 103 6.13 9.82 -28.35
CA LYS A 103 6.95 8.67 -28.79
C LYS A 103 8.36 9.08 -29.25
N LYS A 104 8.57 10.35 -29.60
CA LYS A 104 9.86 10.91 -30.00
C LYS A 104 10.02 12.29 -29.36
N PRO A 105 11.22 12.67 -28.92
CA PRO A 105 11.44 13.95 -28.29
C PRO A 105 11.06 15.08 -29.27
N PRO A 106 10.26 16.06 -28.82
CA PRO A 106 9.88 17.20 -29.66
C PRO A 106 11.10 17.97 -30.19
N LYS A 107 11.00 18.49 -31.41
CA LYS A 107 12.07 19.31 -32.01
C LYS A 107 12.25 20.59 -31.21
N LYS A 108 13.41 20.78 -30.58
CA LYS A 108 13.80 22.03 -29.91
C LYS A 108 13.85 23.18 -30.91
N ARG A 109 13.12 24.27 -30.64
CA ARG A 109 13.11 25.50 -31.45
C ARG A 109 13.63 26.70 -30.65
N PRO A 110 14.15 27.75 -31.32
CA PRO A 110 14.46 29.00 -30.63
C PRO A 110 13.18 29.65 -30.07
N PRO A 111 13.29 30.53 -29.06
CA PRO A 111 12.15 31.05 -28.29
C PRO A 111 11.02 31.64 -29.15
N ASP A 112 11.38 32.37 -30.20
CA ASP A 112 10.45 33.04 -31.12
C ASP A 112 9.67 32.07 -32.03
N LYS A 113 10.14 30.82 -32.18
CA LYS A 113 9.58 29.85 -33.13
C LYS A 113 8.95 28.63 -32.45
N MET A 114 8.81 28.63 -31.12
CA MET A 114 8.23 27.52 -30.38
C MET A 114 6.78 27.27 -30.81
N LYS A 115 6.42 26.00 -31.02
CA LYS A 115 5.03 25.62 -31.36
C LYS A 115 4.41 24.82 -30.24
N PHE A 116 3.10 24.96 -30.08
CA PHE A 116 2.32 24.18 -29.12
C PHE A 116 2.21 22.73 -29.58
N CYS A 117 2.47 21.80 -28.66
CA CYS A 117 2.39 20.37 -28.92
C CYS A 117 1.05 19.80 -28.49
N LYS A 118 0.37 19.07 -29.38
CA LYS A 118 -0.98 18.54 -29.11
C LYS A 118 -1.00 17.34 -28.16
N GLU A 119 0.13 16.65 -27.98
CA GLU A 119 0.17 15.42 -27.18
C GLU A 119 0.52 15.71 -25.70
N CYS A 120 1.51 16.59 -25.42
CA CYS A 120 1.89 16.95 -24.04
C CYS A 120 1.34 18.30 -23.54
N GLY A 121 0.78 19.13 -24.42
CA GLY A 121 0.26 20.46 -24.04
C GLY A 121 1.31 21.52 -23.70
N LEU A 122 2.59 21.28 -24.01
CA LEU A 122 3.70 22.22 -23.79
C LEU A 122 4.14 22.87 -25.12
N LYS A 123 4.87 24.00 -25.03
CA LYS A 123 5.54 24.61 -26.18
C LYS A 123 6.96 24.05 -26.34
N HIS A 124 7.33 23.65 -27.56
CA HIS A 124 8.66 23.12 -27.92
C HIS A 124 9.29 23.84 -29.12
#